data_AF-A0A2H9PN69-F1
#
_entry.id   AF-A0A2H9PN69-F1
#
_cell.length_a   1.000
_cell.length_b   1.000
_cell.length_c   1.000
_cell.angle_alpha   90.00
_cell.angle_beta   90.00
_cell.angle_gamma   90.00
#
_symmetry.space_group_name_H-M   'P 1'
#
loop_
_entity.id
_entity.type
_entity.pdbx_description
1 polymer ?
#
loop_
_entity_poly.entity_id
_entity_poly.type
_entity_poly.pdbx_seq_one_letter_code
_entity_poly.pdbx_strand_id
1 'polypeptide(L)'
;MKKTAILGLVGLLVVGILAVGAFAMPFARGNVAVKTALDNNDFASWKEAMTSELTEERFQEMRQGRGQLFEHHEEMDQAIQQGYDAWLEAMGDRPVTNVITAENFDRFVEMHNAKVSGDYETAGAIAEELGLPEMQGKDGLHKGFGKGQGIGGCQH
;
A
#
# COMPACT_ATOMS: atom_id res chain seq x y z
N MET A 1 20.22 8.19 -43.33
CA MET A 1 18.94 7.46 -43.39
C MET A 1 19.01 6.22 -42.51
N LYS A 2 18.05 6.11 -41.58
CA LYS A 2 17.41 4.89 -41.07
C LYS A 2 18.16 4.00 -40.05
N LYS A 3 17.69 4.17 -38.80
CA LYS A 3 17.23 3.17 -37.82
C LYS A 3 18.29 2.45 -36.98
N THR A 4 18.60 3.08 -35.85
CA THR A 4 19.01 2.41 -34.61
C THR A 4 17.92 1.44 -34.15
N ALA A 5 18.17 0.14 -34.33
CA ALA A 5 17.43 -0.91 -33.65
C ALA A 5 18.12 -1.15 -32.30
N ILE A 6 17.56 -0.54 -31.24
CA ILE A 6 18.02 -0.71 -29.87
C ILE A 6 16.90 -1.39 -29.08
N LEU A 7 17.27 -2.55 -28.51
CA LEU A 7 16.68 -3.21 -27.34
C LEU A 7 15.25 -3.78 -27.48
N GLY A 8 15.14 -4.87 -28.23
CA GLY A 8 14.27 -5.98 -27.84
C GLY A 8 15.07 -6.95 -26.97
N LEU A 9 14.91 -6.88 -25.65
CA LEU A 9 15.26 -7.95 -24.69
C LEU A 9 14.64 -7.60 -23.33
N VAL A 10 13.31 -7.65 -23.25
CA VAL A 10 12.60 -7.87 -21.97
C VAL A 10 12.81 -9.34 -21.62
N GLY A 11 14.05 -9.64 -21.27
CA GLY A 11 14.49 -10.94 -20.80
C GLY A 11 14.19 -11.05 -19.31
N LEU A 12 13.18 -11.86 -18.99
CA LEU A 12 13.34 -12.87 -17.96
C LEU A 12 13.51 -12.32 -16.53
N LEU A 13 12.45 -11.68 -16.01
CA LEU A 13 12.16 -11.75 -14.57
C LEU A 13 11.50 -13.12 -14.31
N VAL A 14 12.29 -14.19 -14.45
CA VAL A 14 11.93 -15.49 -13.88
C VAL A 14 11.76 -15.23 -12.39
N VAL A 15 10.53 -15.48 -11.96
CA VAL A 15 10.09 -15.53 -10.57
C VAL A 15 10.91 -16.60 -9.86
N GLY A 16 12.12 -16.22 -9.46
CA GLY A 16 12.95 -16.90 -8.49
C GLY A 16 12.78 -16.23 -7.13
N ILE A 17 11.53 -16.09 -6.67
CA ILE A 17 11.28 -15.79 -5.26
C ILE A 17 10.99 -17.13 -4.60
N LEU A 18 12.06 -17.79 -4.19
CA LEU A 18 12.00 -18.75 -3.10
C LEU A 18 11.53 -17.99 -1.85
N ALA A 19 10.38 -18.40 -1.32
CA ALA A 19 9.94 -18.20 0.05
C ALA A 19 10.25 -16.83 0.70
N VAL A 20 9.54 -15.77 0.33
CA VAL A 20 9.39 -14.60 1.19
C VAL A 20 7.95 -14.12 1.10
N GLY A 21 7.32 -13.91 2.25
CA GLY A 21 5.89 -13.72 2.43
C GLY A 21 5.27 -12.67 1.51
N ALA A 22 4.04 -12.95 1.09
CA ALA A 22 3.02 -11.98 0.72
C ALA A 22 3.57 -10.66 0.16
N PHE A 23 4.15 -10.70 -1.05
CA PHE A 23 4.20 -9.50 -1.86
C PHE A 23 2.75 -9.04 -1.99
N ALA A 24 2.41 -7.90 -1.37
CA ALA A 24 1.06 -7.38 -1.26
C ALA A 24 0.59 -6.89 -2.63
N MET A 25 0.34 -7.84 -3.53
CA MET A 25 -0.27 -7.60 -4.82
C MET A 25 -1.77 -7.36 -4.58
N PRO A 26 -2.29 -6.15 -4.85
CA PRO A 26 -3.69 -5.82 -4.59
C PRO A 26 -4.67 -6.73 -5.36
N PHE A 27 -4.24 -7.35 -6.47
CA PHE A 27 -5.04 -8.27 -7.26
C PHE A 27 -5.15 -9.69 -6.69
N ALA A 28 -4.32 -10.06 -5.71
CA ALA A 28 -4.45 -11.34 -5.00
C ALA A 28 -5.50 -11.28 -3.87
N ARG A 29 -5.90 -10.07 -3.43
CA ARG A 29 -6.94 -9.90 -2.41
C ARG A 29 -8.31 -10.21 -3.03
N GLY A 30 -8.89 -11.34 -2.63
CA GLY A 30 -10.27 -11.74 -2.99
C GLY A 30 -10.39 -12.75 -4.12
N ASN A 31 -9.28 -13.11 -4.80
CA ASN A 31 -9.33 -14.14 -5.83
C ASN A 31 -9.33 -15.54 -5.19
N VAL A 32 -10.50 -16.20 -5.22
CA VAL A 32 -10.71 -17.53 -4.64
C VAL A 32 -9.81 -18.59 -5.30
N ALA A 33 -9.50 -18.45 -6.58
CA ALA A 33 -8.61 -19.36 -7.30
C ALA A 33 -7.16 -19.22 -6.81
N VAL A 34 -6.69 -17.98 -6.58
CA VAL A 34 -5.37 -17.72 -5.99
C VAL A 34 -5.29 -18.29 -4.57
N LYS A 35 -6.33 -18.09 -3.75
CA LYS A 35 -6.38 -18.65 -2.38
C LYS A 35 -6.33 -20.18 -2.39
N THR A 36 -7.16 -20.80 -3.22
CA THR A 36 -7.23 -22.27 -3.33
C THR A 36 -5.91 -22.87 -3.80
N ALA A 37 -5.25 -22.22 -4.76
CA ALA A 37 -3.95 -22.66 -5.23
C ALA A 37 -2.85 -22.56 -4.14
N LEU A 38 -2.89 -21.53 -3.31
CA LEU A 38 -1.98 -21.40 -2.16
C LEU A 38 -2.25 -22.46 -1.09
N ASP A 39 -3.52 -22.70 -0.74
CA ASP A 39 -3.92 -23.71 0.25
C ASP A 39 -3.50 -25.13 -0.20
N ASN A 40 -3.52 -25.39 -1.51
CA ASN A 40 -3.13 -26.67 -2.11
C ASN A 40 -1.63 -26.76 -2.48
N ASN A 41 -0.83 -25.71 -2.23
CA ASN A 41 0.56 -25.60 -2.68
C ASN A 41 0.72 -25.87 -4.20
N ASP A 42 -0.27 -25.45 -5.00
CA ASP A 42 -0.32 -25.66 -6.44
C ASP A 42 0.17 -24.41 -7.16
N PHE A 43 1.45 -24.41 -7.49
CA PHE A 43 2.10 -23.30 -8.19
C PHE A 43 1.52 -23.07 -9.60
N ALA A 44 1.11 -24.13 -10.31
CA ALA A 44 0.61 -24.00 -11.67
C ALA A 44 -0.73 -23.27 -11.68
N SER A 45 -1.66 -23.70 -10.80
CA SER A 45 -2.95 -23.05 -10.60
C SER A 45 -2.80 -21.62 -10.09
N TRP A 46 -1.85 -21.37 -9.19
CA TRP A 46 -1.57 -20.01 -8.70
C TRP A 46 -1.10 -19.10 -9.83
N LYS A 47 -0.15 -19.56 -10.64
CA LYS A 47 0.39 -18.80 -11.77
C LYS A 47 -0.70 -18.50 -12.79
N GLU A 48 -1.53 -19.49 -13.13
CA GLU A 48 -2.64 -19.32 -14.06
C GLU A 48 -3.64 -18.29 -13.55
N ALA A 49 -4.09 -18.42 -12.30
CA ALA A 49 -5.01 -17.48 -11.68
C ALA A 49 -4.44 -16.04 -11.67
N MET A 50 -3.16 -15.87 -11.32
CA MET A 50 -2.51 -14.56 -11.28
C MET A 50 -2.31 -13.96 -12.68
N THR A 51 -1.97 -14.77 -13.67
CA THR A 51 -1.68 -14.31 -15.04
C THR A 51 -2.95 -14.04 -15.84
N SER A 52 -4.04 -14.77 -15.59
CA SER A 52 -5.35 -14.54 -16.20
C SER A 52 -5.91 -13.15 -15.88
N GLU A 53 -5.60 -12.65 -14.68
CA GLU A 53 -6.05 -11.35 -14.18
C GLU A 53 -5.14 -10.19 -14.66
N LEU A 54 -3.94 -10.49 -15.19
CA LEU A 54 -2.95 -9.51 -15.62
C LEU A 54 -3.14 -9.18 -17.11
N THR A 55 -4.28 -8.57 -17.45
CA THR A 55 -4.55 -8.08 -18.81
C THR A 55 -3.82 -6.77 -19.10
N GLU A 56 -3.62 -6.44 -20.37
CA GLU A 56 -3.03 -5.16 -20.78
C GLU A 56 -3.89 -3.98 -20.30
N GLU A 57 -5.21 -4.08 -20.39
CA GLU A 57 -6.13 -3.06 -19.90
C GLU A 57 -5.96 -2.81 -18.41
N ARG A 58 -5.84 -3.88 -17.61
CA ARG A 58 -5.62 -3.77 -16.16
C ARG A 58 -4.22 -3.28 -15.83
N PHE A 59 -3.23 -3.62 -16.64
CA PHE A 59 -1.89 -3.06 -16.51
C PHE A 59 -1.90 -1.54 -16.74
N GLN A 60 -2.62 -1.07 -17.75
CA GLN A 60 -2.79 0.37 -17.99
C GLN A 60 -3.57 1.05 -16.86
N GLU A 61 -4.63 0.43 -16.36
CA GLU A 61 -5.37 0.92 -15.19
C GLU A 61 -4.46 1.00 -13.95
N MET A 62 -3.65 -0.03 -13.67
CA MET A 62 -2.68 0.00 -12.57
C MET A 62 -1.63 1.10 -12.76
N ARG A 63 -1.18 1.34 -13.99
CA ARG A 63 -0.25 2.44 -14.29
C ARG A 63 -0.90 3.80 -14.05
N GLN A 64 -2.14 3.99 -14.50
CA GLN A 64 -2.88 5.24 -14.32
C GLN A 64 -3.21 5.49 -12.85
N GLY A 65 -3.68 4.46 -12.13
CA GLY A 65 -3.96 4.53 -10.69
C GLY A 65 -2.70 4.78 -9.85
N ARG A 66 -1.54 4.23 -10.25
CA ARG A 66 -0.26 4.57 -9.59
C ARG A 66 0.20 5.99 -9.90
N GLY A 67 0.05 6.47 -11.13
CA GLY A 67 0.38 7.85 -11.49
C GLY A 67 -0.36 8.86 -10.60
N GLN A 68 -1.67 8.69 -10.46
CA GLN A 68 -2.50 9.54 -9.60
C GLN A 68 -2.11 9.44 -8.11
N LEU A 69 -1.70 8.26 -7.64
CA LEU A 69 -1.26 8.08 -6.25
C LEU A 69 0.07 8.78 -5.95
N PHE A 70 1.01 8.80 -6.90
CA PHE A 70 2.31 9.48 -6.74
C PHE A 70 2.18 11.00 -6.88
N GLU A 71 1.41 11.49 -7.85
CA GLU A 71 1.19 12.92 -8.05
C GLU A 71 0.55 13.56 -6.81
N HIS A 72 -0.46 12.91 -6.22
CA HIS A 72 -1.05 13.38 -4.97
C HIS A 72 -0.10 13.33 -3.77
N HIS A 73 0.89 12.44 -3.77
CA HIS A 73 1.88 12.39 -2.70
C HIS A 73 2.87 13.56 -2.80
N GLU A 74 3.39 13.83 -4.00
CA GLU A 74 4.34 14.93 -4.20
C GLU A 74 3.70 16.30 -3.96
N GLU A 75 2.46 16.51 -4.41
CA GLU A 75 1.71 17.74 -4.15
C GLU A 75 1.51 17.98 -2.64
N MET A 76 1.19 16.91 -1.89
CA MET A 76 1.02 17.00 -0.45
C MET A 76 2.35 17.29 0.26
N ASP A 77 3.44 16.62 -0.14
CA ASP A 77 4.78 16.86 0.42
C ASP A 77 5.20 18.32 0.24
N GLN A 78 4.94 18.88 -0.95
CA GLN A 78 5.21 20.29 -1.23
C GLN A 78 4.33 21.21 -0.41
N ALA A 79 3.03 20.92 -0.27
CA ALA A 79 2.11 21.72 0.53
C ALA A 79 2.54 21.76 2.00
N ILE A 80 2.96 20.63 2.55
CA ILE A 80 3.49 20.54 3.93
C ILE A 80 4.76 21.38 4.10
N GLN A 81 5.66 21.36 3.13
CA GLN A 81 6.89 22.18 3.16
C GLN A 81 6.62 23.68 3.03
N GLN A 82 5.57 24.07 2.31
CA GLN A 82 5.17 25.47 2.15
C GLN A 82 4.52 26.04 3.42
N GLY A 83 3.94 25.19 4.26
CA GLY A 83 3.41 25.56 5.56
C GLY A 83 1.91 25.29 5.70
N TYR A 84 1.35 25.70 6.85
CA TYR A 84 -0.01 25.38 7.25
C TYR A 84 -1.07 25.82 6.23
N ASP A 85 -0.99 27.05 5.70
CA ASP A 85 -2.00 27.58 4.79
C ASP A 85 -2.05 26.80 3.46
N ALA A 86 -0.89 26.48 2.90
CA ALA A 86 -0.78 25.68 1.67
C ALA A 86 -1.26 24.24 1.89
N TRP A 87 -0.91 23.66 3.03
CA TRP A 87 -1.42 22.35 3.44
C TRP A 87 -2.94 22.36 3.62
N LEU A 88 -3.50 23.38 4.27
CA LEU A 88 -4.94 23.50 4.50
C LEU A 88 -5.70 23.64 3.18
N GLU A 89 -5.18 24.43 2.24
CA GLU A 89 -5.75 24.56 0.88
C GLU A 89 -5.72 23.22 0.13
N ALA A 90 -4.59 22.51 0.15
CA ALA A 90 -4.46 21.20 -0.47
C ALA A 90 -5.38 20.13 0.15
N MET A 91 -5.65 20.25 1.45
CA MET A 91 -6.51 19.31 2.18
C MET A 91 -8.00 19.58 2.01
N GLY A 92 -8.40 20.85 1.86
CA GLY A 92 -9.81 21.24 1.79
C GLY A 92 -10.59 20.87 3.06
N ASP A 93 -11.82 20.36 2.89
CA ASP A 93 -12.76 20.08 4.00
C ASP A 93 -12.60 18.67 4.62
N ARG A 94 -11.36 18.14 4.66
CA ARG A 94 -11.11 16.81 5.20
C ARG A 94 -11.15 16.83 6.74
N PRO A 95 -11.68 15.80 7.43
CA PRO A 95 -11.81 15.80 8.89
C PRO A 95 -10.54 16.09 9.70
N VAL A 96 -9.36 15.80 9.14
CA VAL A 96 -8.06 16.08 9.77
C VAL A 96 -7.76 17.58 9.91
N THR A 97 -8.33 18.44 9.06
CA THR A 97 -8.18 19.90 9.18
C THR A 97 -8.94 20.48 10.38
N ASN A 98 -9.83 19.70 11.00
CA ASN A 98 -10.47 20.08 12.27
C ASN A 98 -9.58 19.82 13.50
N VAL A 99 -8.54 19.00 13.34
CA VAL A 99 -7.64 18.58 14.43
C VAL A 99 -6.31 19.30 14.34
N ILE A 100 -5.80 19.45 13.12
CA ILE A 100 -4.56 20.17 12.86
C ILE A 100 -4.85 21.66 12.70
N THR A 101 -4.19 22.46 13.52
CA THR A 101 -4.26 23.93 13.54
C THR A 101 -2.88 24.51 13.26
N ALA A 102 -2.81 25.82 13.01
CA ALA A 102 -1.52 26.49 12.83
C ALA A 102 -0.58 26.33 14.04
N GLU A 103 -1.13 26.14 15.24
CA GLU A 103 -0.37 26.00 16.50
C GLU A 103 0.29 24.63 16.66
N ASN A 104 -0.31 23.57 16.09
CA ASN A 104 0.20 22.19 16.19
C ASN A 104 0.75 21.65 14.86
N PHE A 105 0.79 22.50 13.81
CA PHE A 105 1.21 22.13 12.47
C PHE A 105 2.65 21.62 12.42
N ASP A 106 3.59 22.26 13.14
CA ASP A 106 4.99 21.81 13.20
C ASP A 106 5.10 20.37 13.71
N ARG A 107 4.27 20.01 14.69
CA ARG A 107 4.22 18.64 15.22
C ARG A 107 3.61 17.66 14.21
N PHE A 108 2.65 18.11 13.41
CA PHE A 108 2.15 17.35 12.27
C PHE A 108 3.22 17.13 11.18
N VAL A 109 4.06 18.14 10.90
CA VAL A 109 5.21 18.01 9.97
C VAL A 109 6.20 16.96 10.46
N GLU A 110 6.50 16.94 11.77
CA GLU A 110 7.36 15.90 12.36
C GLU A 110 6.76 14.50 12.20
N MET A 111 5.45 14.35 12.46
CA MET A 111 4.75 13.09 12.20
C MET A 111 4.85 12.67 10.73
N HIS A 112 4.67 13.61 9.80
CA HIS A 112 4.78 13.35 8.37
C HIS A 112 6.18 12.86 7.99
N ASN A 113 7.23 13.55 8.46
CA ASN A 113 8.62 13.16 8.21
C ASN A 113 8.96 11.78 8.78
N ALA A 114 8.44 11.45 9.97
CA ALA A 114 8.59 10.12 10.56
C ALA A 114 7.93 9.03 9.68
N LYS A 115 6.78 9.32 9.05
CA LYS A 115 6.15 8.37 8.09
C LYS A 115 6.97 8.19 6.82
N VAL A 116 7.49 9.29 6.26
CA VAL A 116 8.32 9.25 5.05
C VAL A 116 9.61 8.46 5.29
N SER A 117 10.19 8.54 6.49
CA SER A 117 11.38 7.76 6.86
C SER A 117 11.09 6.31 7.26
N GLY A 118 9.81 5.94 7.39
CA GLY A 118 9.37 4.60 7.82
C GLY A 118 9.34 4.39 9.34
N ASP A 119 9.52 5.44 10.14
CA ASP A 119 9.38 5.42 11.59
C ASP A 119 7.90 5.55 12.02
N TYR A 120 7.19 4.44 11.90
CA TYR A 120 5.76 4.36 12.24
C TYR A 120 5.51 4.42 13.75
N GLU A 121 6.51 4.13 14.60
CA GLU A 121 6.37 4.21 16.05
C GLU A 121 6.30 5.66 16.50
N THR A 122 7.30 6.47 16.08
CA THR A 122 7.32 7.90 16.35
C THR A 122 6.11 8.59 15.73
N ALA A 123 5.78 8.27 14.48
CA ALA A 123 4.58 8.83 13.84
C ALA A 123 3.28 8.47 14.58
N GLY A 124 3.19 7.26 15.15
CA GLY A 124 2.05 6.82 15.94
C GLY A 124 1.91 7.62 17.25
N ALA A 125 3.01 7.80 17.98
CA ALA A 125 3.02 8.58 19.21
C ALA A 125 2.61 10.04 18.98
N ILE A 126 3.11 10.64 17.90
CA ILE A 126 2.75 12.02 17.54
C ILE A 126 1.28 12.12 17.11
N ALA A 127 0.76 11.12 16.39
CA ALA A 127 -0.65 11.11 16.00
C ALA A 127 -1.58 11.04 17.21
N GLU A 128 -1.22 10.26 18.23
CA GLU A 128 -1.95 10.18 19.50
C GLU A 128 -1.90 11.52 20.26
N GLU A 129 -0.73 12.15 20.33
CA GLU A 129 -0.55 13.48 20.95
C GLU A 129 -1.42 14.55 20.28
N LEU A 130 -1.52 14.51 18.94
CA LEU A 130 -2.33 15.44 18.16
C LEU A 130 -3.83 15.13 18.23
N GLY A 131 -4.25 14.02 18.83
CA GLY A 131 -5.65 13.59 18.84
C GLY A 131 -6.17 13.23 17.45
N LEU A 132 -5.27 12.88 16.52
CA LEU A 132 -5.66 12.37 15.22
C LEU A 132 -6.37 11.03 15.41
N PRO A 133 -7.49 10.78 14.70
CA PRO A 133 -8.12 9.47 14.75
C PRO A 133 -7.04 8.46 14.45
N GLU A 134 -6.84 7.55 15.41
CA GLU A 134 -5.72 6.64 15.42
C GLU A 134 -5.61 6.06 14.01
N MET A 135 -4.47 6.28 13.36
CA MET A 135 -4.14 5.59 12.13
C MET A 135 -3.93 4.13 12.50
N GLN A 136 -5.02 3.44 12.85
CA GLN A 136 -5.06 2.04 13.11
C GLN A 136 -4.84 1.35 11.75
N GLY A 137 -3.57 1.26 11.38
CA GLY A 137 -3.01 0.07 10.76
C GLY A 137 -3.10 -1.17 11.66
N LYS A 138 -3.92 -1.13 12.73
CA LYS A 138 -4.20 -2.24 13.65
C LYS A 138 -5.25 -3.22 13.10
N ASP A 139 -6.00 -2.87 12.05
CA ASP A 139 -6.98 -3.80 11.42
C ASP A 139 -6.77 -4.04 9.91
N GLY A 140 -5.78 -3.43 9.25
CA GLY A 140 -5.56 -3.59 7.80
C GLY A 140 -4.51 -4.63 7.37
N LEU A 141 -3.55 -4.96 8.25
CA LEU A 141 -2.37 -5.76 7.88
C LEU A 141 -1.91 -6.79 8.94
N HIS A 142 -2.65 -6.98 10.04
CA HIS A 142 -2.28 -7.95 11.10
C HIS A 142 -3.38 -8.97 11.48
N LYS A 143 -4.56 -8.93 10.85
CA LYS A 143 -5.67 -9.84 11.15
C LYS A 143 -5.88 -10.85 10.02
N GLY A 144 -4.86 -11.66 9.74
CA GLY A 144 -4.94 -12.62 8.64
C GLY A 144 -3.83 -13.66 8.53
N PHE A 145 -2.96 -13.81 9.54
CA PHE A 145 -1.98 -14.89 9.58
C PHE A 145 -1.81 -15.40 11.01
N GLY A 146 -2.19 -16.65 11.24
CA GLY A 146 -1.72 -17.43 12.38
C GLY A 146 -2.52 -17.31 13.68
N LYS A 147 -3.70 -17.94 13.73
CA LYS A 147 -4.11 -18.64 14.96
C LYS A 147 -4.43 -20.09 14.63
N GLY A 148 -3.37 -20.84 14.31
CA GLY A 148 -3.33 -22.27 14.57
C GLY A 148 -3.41 -22.46 16.09
N GLN A 149 -4.63 -22.59 16.60
CA GLN A 149 -4.92 -23.31 17.84
C GLN A 149 -5.88 -24.43 17.46
N GLY A 150 -5.30 -25.58 17.10
CA GLY A 150 -6.06 -26.81 17.13
C GLY A 150 -6.30 -27.18 18.58
N ILE A 151 -7.56 -27.25 19.02
CA ILE A 151 -8.02 -28.15 20.08
C ILE A 151 -9.53 -28.42 19.87
N GLY A 152 -9.89 -29.70 19.76
CA GLY A 152 -11.17 -30.22 20.24
C GLY A 152 -12.34 -30.23 19.25
N GLY A 153 -12.66 -31.42 18.74
CA GLY A 153 -13.93 -31.65 18.05
C GLY A 153 -15.13 -31.56 19.00
N CYS A 154 -16.31 -31.37 18.41
CA CYS A 154 -17.58 -31.90 18.89
C CYS A 154 -18.55 -31.95 17.72
N GLN A 155 -19.10 -33.15 17.52
CA GLN A 155 -20.25 -33.48 16.69
C GLN A 155 -21.51 -32.80 17.24
N HIS A 156 -22.37 -32.32 16.37
CA HIS A 156 -23.82 -32.56 16.43
C HIS A 156 -24.45 -32.35 15.06
#